data_AF-A0A662GQ49-F1
#
_entry.id   AF-A0A662GQ49-F1
#
_cell.length_a   1.000
_cell.length_b   1.000
_cell.length_c   1.000
_cell.angle_alpha   90.00
_cell.angle_beta   90.00
_cell.angle_gamma   90.00
#
_symmetry.space_group_name_H-M   'P 1'
#
loop_
_entity.id
_entity.type
_entity.pdbx_description
1 polymer ?
#
loop_
_entity_poly.entity_id
_entity_poly.type
_entity_poly.pdbx_seq_one_letter_code
_entity_poly.pdbx_strand_id
1 'polypeptide(L)' 'MSAVLGGRRSKSIRVVRLVLDIDRTPYADVHRLVTELGGRVIWRGYPRDTLELKVAIHKKRLRELREKVGEGVLKFEVLG' A
#
# COMPACT_ATOMS: atom_id res chain seq x y z
N MET A 1 20.65 -7.53 -26.53
CA MET A 1 20.91 -7.81 -25.11
C MET A 1 19.59 -7.75 -24.35
N SER A 2 18.97 -8.91 -24.10
CA SER A 2 17.75 -8.98 -23.28
C SER A 2 18.16 -8.99 -21.82
N ALA A 3 18.00 -7.87 -21.13
CA ALA A 3 18.08 -7.81 -19.68
C ALA A 3 16.86 -8.54 -19.10
N VAL A 4 16.98 -9.87 -19.02
CA VAL A 4 16.11 -10.70 -18.21
C VAL A 4 16.26 -10.19 -16.78
N LEU A 5 15.29 -9.41 -16.30
CA LEU A 5 15.16 -8.97 -14.90
C LEU A 5 14.82 -10.18 -14.00
N GLY A 6 15.66 -11.21 -14.05
CA GLY A 6 15.75 -12.28 -13.08
C GLY A 6 16.52 -11.80 -11.86
N GLY A 7 15.96 -10.82 -11.15
CA GLY A 7 16.62 -10.17 -10.01
C GLY A 7 15.83 -10.38 -8.73
N ARG A 8 16.04 -11.52 -8.06
CA ARG A 8 15.84 -11.70 -6.62
C ARG A 8 14.49 -11.16 -6.11
N ARG A 9 13.39 -11.93 -6.25
CA ARG A 9 12.13 -11.69 -5.52
C ARG A 9 12.47 -11.39 -4.06
N SER A 10 12.39 -10.13 -3.67
CA SER A 10 12.76 -9.70 -2.35
C SER A 10 11.72 -10.27 -1.40
N LYS A 11 12.04 -11.38 -0.70
CA LYS A 11 11.22 -12.03 0.35
C LYS A 11 10.71 -11.06 1.43
N SER A 12 11.15 -9.82 1.37
CA SER A 12 10.84 -8.75 2.31
C SER A 12 9.78 -7.78 1.79
N ILE A 13 9.38 -7.79 0.51
CA ILE A 13 8.25 -6.97 0.05
C ILE A 13 6.96 -7.72 0.32
N ARG A 14 6.00 -7.04 0.94
CA ARG A 14 4.64 -7.53 1.18
C ARG A 14 3.66 -6.64 0.45
N VAL A 15 2.59 -7.25 -0.04
CA VAL A 15 1.46 -6.50 -0.57
C VAL A 15 0.46 -6.29 0.56
N VAL A 16 -0.07 -5.10 0.69
CA VAL A 16 -1.08 -4.74 1.68
C VAL A 16 -2.28 -4.19 0.95
N ARG A 17 -3.47 -4.70 1.25
CA ARG A 17 -4.73 -4.09 0.89
C ARG A 17 -5.14 -3.14 2.00
N LEU A 18 -5.31 -1.88 1.63
CA LEU A 18 -5.88 -0.83 2.45
C LEU A 18 -7.27 -0.53 1.90
N VAL A 19 -8.27 -0.53 2.76
CA VAL A 19 -9.61 -0.03 2.45
C VAL A 19 -9.83 1.19 3.31
N LEU A 20 -10.12 2.31 2.68
CA LEU A 20 -10.26 3.63 3.30
C LEU A 20 -11.62 4.19 2.91
N ASP A 21 -12.11 5.14 3.70
CA ASP A 21 -13.28 5.94 3.36
C ASP A 21 -12.84 7.11 2.45
N ILE A 22 -13.48 7.28 1.29
CA ILE A 22 -13.12 8.33 0.31
C ILE A 22 -13.37 9.73 0.87
N ASP A 23 -14.40 9.90 1.69
CA ASP A 23 -14.81 11.20 2.21
C ASP A 23 -13.89 11.66 3.35
N ARG A 24 -13.28 10.71 4.08
CA ARG A 24 -12.35 11.01 5.17
C ARG A 24 -10.89 11.04 4.75
N THR A 25 -10.46 10.15 3.85
CA THR A 25 -9.03 10.00 3.54
C THR A 25 -8.78 10.08 2.04
N PRO A 26 -8.29 11.24 1.54
CA PRO A 26 -7.95 11.41 0.13
C PRO A 26 -6.87 10.42 -0.33
N TYR A 27 -7.02 9.92 -1.56
CA TYR A 27 -6.00 9.07 -2.20
C TYR A 27 -4.61 9.71 -2.21
N ALA A 28 -4.54 11.03 -2.42
CA ALA A 28 -3.28 11.76 -2.51
C ALA A 28 -2.44 11.63 -1.23
N ASP A 29 -3.07 11.70 -0.06
CA ASP A 29 -2.39 11.62 1.23
C ASP A 29 -1.83 10.22 1.48
N VAL A 30 -2.63 9.20 1.19
CA VAL A 30 -2.19 7.80 1.32
C VAL A 30 -1.09 7.48 0.31
N HIS A 31 -1.21 7.94 -0.93
CA HIS A 31 -0.19 7.75 -1.95
C HIS A 31 1.14 8.40 -1.55
N ARG A 32 1.09 9.63 -1.02
CA ARG A 32 2.27 10.33 -0.52
C ARG A 32 2.92 9.57 0.63
N LEU A 33 2.12 9.18 1.63
CA LEU A 33 2.59 8.43 2.80
C LEU A 33 3.23 7.10 2.41
N VAL A 34 2.61 6.35 1.49
CA VAL A 34 3.15 5.11 0.94
C VAL A 34 4.49 5.34 0.26
N THR A 35 4.59 6.40 -0.54
CA THR A 35 5.82 6.76 -1.27
C THR A 35 6.93 7.19 -0.30
N GLU A 36 6.62 7.98 0.72
CA GLU A 36 7.55 8.41 1.77
C GLU A 36 8.11 7.21 2.56
N LEU A 37 7.31 6.17 2.78
CA LEU A 37 7.75 4.92 3.40
C LEU A 37 8.54 3.99 2.45
N GLY A 38 8.79 4.42 1.20
CA GLY A 38 9.46 3.63 0.17
C GLY A 38 8.61 2.49 -0.37
N GLY A 39 7.29 2.55 -0.17
CA GLY A 39 6.32 1.65 -0.78
C GLY A 39 5.88 2.12 -2.16
N ARG A 40 5.06 1.30 -2.83
CA ARG A 40 4.48 1.58 -4.14
C ARG A 40 3.04 1.13 -4.18
N VAL A 41 2.14 2.00 -4.65
CA VAL A 41 0.77 1.61 -4.98
C VAL A 41 0.81 0.78 -6.27
N ILE A 42 0.34 -0.47 -6.20
CA ILE A 42 0.29 -1.40 -7.35
C ILE A 42 -1.11 -1.49 -7.96
N TRP A 43 -2.15 -1.12 -7.20
CA TRP A 43 -3.52 -1.12 -7.66
C TRP A 43 -4.37 -0.15 -6.84
N ARG A 44 -5.39 0.42 -7.48
CA ARG A 44 -6.40 1.26 -6.86
C ARG A 44 -7.78 0.91 -7.39
N GLY A 45 -8.79 0.96 -6.54
CA GLY A 45 -10.20 0.78 -6.89
C GLY A 45 -11.08 1.65 -6.01
N TYR A 46 -12.22 2.05 -6.56
CA TYR A 46 -13.19 2.93 -5.90
C TYR A 46 -14.56 2.23 -5.84
N PRO A 47 -14.72 1.17 -5.03
CA PRO A 47 -16.03 0.57 -4.85
C PRO A 47 -16.94 1.51 -4.05
N ARG A 48 -17.88 2.13 -4.77
CA ARG A 48 -18.90 3.08 -4.25
C ARG A 48 -18.27 4.21 -3.43
N ASP A 49 -18.26 4.06 -2.11
CA ASP A 49 -17.92 5.09 -1.13
C ASP A 49 -16.56 4.83 -0.45
N THR A 50 -15.87 3.76 -0.88
CA THR A 50 -14.58 3.37 -0.29
C THR A 50 -13.47 3.36 -1.33
N LEU A 51 -12.27 3.69 -0.87
CA LEU A 51 -11.03 3.65 -1.63
C LEU A 51 -10.27 2.40 -1.23
N GLU A 52 -10.15 1.47 -2.18
CA GLU A 52 -9.31 0.31 -2.03
C GLU A 52 -7.95 0.52 -2.70
N LEU A 53 -6.88 0.28 -1.97
CA LEU A 53 -5.51 0.37 -2.45
C LEU A 53 -4.77 -0.92 -2.19
N LYS A 54 -4.01 -1.39 -3.17
CA LYS A 54 -2.98 -2.40 -2.95
C LYS A 54 -1.63 -1.73 -2.99
N VAL A 55 -0.86 -1.91 -1.93
CA VAL A 55 0.43 -1.27 -1.70
C VAL A 55 1.48 -2.35 -1.53
N ALA A 56 2.51 -2.32 -2.36
CA ALA A 56 3.72 -3.10 -2.14
C ALA A 56 4.67 -2.30 -1.24
N ILE A 57 5.01 -2.83 -0.06
CA ILE A 57 5.90 -2.17 0.90
C ILE A 57 6.86 -3.17 1.53
N HIS A 58 8.02 -2.69 1.96
CA HIS A 58 8.97 -3.51 2.68
C HIS A 58 8.44 -3.90 4.07
N LYS A 59 8.59 -5.17 4.47
CA LYS A 59 8.06 -5.74 5.73
C LYS A 59 8.47 -4.96 6.98
N LYS A 60 9.67 -4.36 6.98
CA LYS A 60 10.19 -3.54 8.07
C LYS A 60 9.39 -2.25 8.28
N ARG A 61 8.71 -1.75 7.24
CA ARG A 61 7.91 -0.53 7.24
C ARG A 61 6.41 -0.79 7.39
N LEU A 62 5.98 -2.06 7.49
CA LEU A 62 4.56 -2.42 7.68
C LEU A 62 3.97 -1.85 8.96
N ARG A 63 4.73 -1.91 10.06
CA ARG A 63 4.29 -1.36 11.35
C ARG A 63 4.09 0.15 11.25
N GLU A 64 5.08 0.84 10.69
CA GLU A 64 5.03 2.30 10.49
C GLU A 64 3.90 2.72 9.55
N LEU A 65 3.66 1.95 8.47
CA LEU A 65 2.50 2.14 7.59
C LEU A 65 1.19 1.98 8.38
N ARG A 66 1.05 0.91 9.16
CA ARG A 66 -0.16 0.69 9.95
C ARG A 66 -0.40 1.78 10.99
N GLU A 67 0.65 2.25 11.65
CA GLU A 67 0.57 3.32 12.64
C GLU A 67 0.15 4.65 11.98
N LYS A 68 0.77 5.03 10.85
CA LYS A 68 0.45 6.30 10.18
C LYS A 68 -0.90 6.33 9.47
N VAL A 69 -1.37 5.20 8.92
CA VAL A 69 -2.67 5.14 8.24
C VAL A 69 -3.81 4.75 9.22
N GLY A 70 -3.48 4.40 10.48
CA GLY A 70 -4.37 3.76 11.45
C GLY A 70 -5.65 4.52 11.82
N GLU A 71 -5.72 5.83 11.60
CA GLU A 71 -6.93 6.62 11.93
C GLU A 71 -7.99 6.63 10.80
N GLY A 72 -7.61 6.35 9.55
CA GLY A 72 -8.50 6.46 8.38
C GLY A 72 -8.83 5.14 7.67
N VAL A 73 -8.23 4.03 8.10
CA VAL A 73 -8.34 2.72 7.43
C VAL A 73 -9.48 1.90 7.99
N LEU A 74 -10.46 1.61 7.15
CA LEU A 74 -11.54 0.67 7.43
C LEU A 74 -11.02 -0.78 7.47
N LYS A 75 -10.06 -1.14 6.60
CA LYS A 75 -9.47 -2.49 6.58
C LYS A 75 -7.99 -2.47 6.17
N PHE A 76 -7.15 -3.09 7.00
CA PHE A 76 -5.72 -3.30 6.73
C PHE A 76 -5.44 -4.81 6.62
N GLU A 77 -5.15 -5.30 5.41
CA GLU A 77 -4.97 -6.73 5.14
C GLU A 77 -3.66 -6.98 4.41
N VAL A 78 -2.77 -7.81 4.97
CA VAL A 78 -1.50 -8.16 4.32
C VAL A 78 -1.72 -9.35 3.40
N LEU A 79 -1.60 -9.12 2.09
CA LEU A 79 -1.66 -10.14 1.04
C LEU A 79 -0.28 -10.79 0.91
N GLY A 80 -0.21 -12.04 1.37
CA GLY A 80 1.01 -12.83 1.59
C GLY A 80 1.86 -13.06 0.36
#